data_AF-A0ABD3FM53-F1
#
_entry.id   AF-A0ABD3FM53-F1
#
_cell.length_a   1.000
_cell.length_b   1.000
_cell.length_c   1.000
_cell.angle_alpha   90.00
_cell.angle_beta   90.00
_cell.angle_gamma   90.00
#
_symmetry.space_group_name_H-M   'P 1'
#
loop_
_entity.id
_entity.type
_entity.pdbx_description
1 polymer ?
#
loop_
_entity_poly.entity_id
_entity_poly.type
_entity_poly.pdbx_seq_one_letter_code
_entity_poly.pdbx_strand_id
1 'polypeptide(L)'
;MDHRGTGRSTRLSCSAAANDADIGKCAQELNSKYGDMASFSTTSAAKDVASFMGEHTNGEDTIVYGGSYGTMLGERLIHLDPPEVTGYVLDGIAMSSGARTTEFPYYSNWDTDFGEVADRFLAMC
;
A
#
# COMPACT_ATOMS: atom_id res chain seq x y z
N MET A 1 -0.58 -12.94 -0.74
CA MET A 1 -1.50 -12.82 0.41
C MET A 1 -2.38 -11.60 0.18
N ASP A 2 -3.67 -11.65 0.53
CA ASP A 2 -4.50 -10.45 0.53
C ASP A 2 -4.22 -9.68 1.82
N HIS A 3 -3.95 -8.37 1.72
CA HIS A 3 -3.76 -7.53 2.91
C HIS A 3 -5.04 -7.46 3.74
N ARG A 4 -4.89 -7.33 5.06
CA ARG A 4 -6.01 -6.98 5.94
C ARG A 4 -6.83 -5.85 5.34
N GLY A 5 -8.15 -5.99 5.33
CA GLY A 5 -9.04 -4.99 4.75
C GLY A 5 -9.24 -5.11 3.23
N THR A 6 -8.63 -6.09 2.57
CA THR A 6 -8.70 -6.26 1.11
C THR A 6 -9.01 -7.71 0.71
N GLY A 7 -9.47 -7.91 -0.53
CA GLY A 7 -9.66 -9.25 -1.10
C GLY A 7 -10.49 -10.17 -0.20
N ARG A 8 -9.89 -11.31 0.16
CA ARG A 8 -10.46 -12.33 1.06
C ARG A 8 -10.09 -12.12 2.54
N SER A 9 -9.20 -11.17 2.83
CA SER A 9 -8.73 -10.83 4.18
C SER A 9 -9.59 -9.73 4.81
N THR A 10 -10.90 -10.00 4.96
CA THR A 10 -11.88 -9.07 5.56
C THR A 10 -11.96 -7.75 4.80
N ARG A 11 -12.35 -7.80 3.51
CA ARG A 11 -12.49 -6.60 2.67
C ARG A 11 -13.32 -5.52 3.37
N LEU A 12 -12.74 -4.32 3.49
CA LEU A 12 -13.47 -3.16 4.00
C LEU A 12 -14.53 -2.78 2.97
N SER A 13 -15.77 -2.72 3.44
CA SER A 13 -16.94 -2.35 2.65
C SER A 13 -17.90 -1.61 3.55
N CYS A 14 -18.46 -0.52 3.06
CA CYS A 14 -19.51 0.25 3.71
C CYS A 14 -20.65 0.47 2.73
N SER A 15 -21.86 0.66 3.26
CA SER A 15 -23.07 0.80 2.44
C SER A 15 -23.10 2.10 1.64
N ALA A 16 -22.30 3.09 2.07
CA ALA A 16 -22.33 4.46 1.62
C ALA A 16 -21.22 4.83 0.62
N ALA A 17 -20.45 3.87 0.09
CA ALA A 17 -19.22 4.13 -0.70
C ALA A 17 -19.42 4.77 -2.09
N ALA A 18 -20.61 5.29 -2.42
CA ALA A 18 -20.92 5.75 -3.77
C ALA A 18 -20.44 7.20 -4.04
N ASN A 19 -20.38 8.07 -3.02
CA ASN A 19 -20.18 9.51 -3.20
C ASN A 19 -19.29 10.12 -2.08
N ASP A 20 -18.56 11.21 -2.36
CA ASP A 20 -17.67 11.88 -1.38
C ASP A 20 -18.37 12.34 -0.09
N ALA A 21 -19.65 12.72 -0.19
CA ALA A 21 -20.47 13.13 0.96
C ALA A 21 -20.69 12.02 2.00
N ASP A 22 -20.37 10.78 1.64
CA ASP A 22 -20.64 9.59 2.43
C ASP A 22 -19.38 8.93 3.01
N ILE A 23 -18.18 9.49 2.75
CA ILE A 23 -16.91 8.98 3.32
C ILE A 23 -16.93 9.03 4.85
N GLY A 24 -17.48 10.09 5.45
CA GLY A 24 -17.60 10.20 6.91
C GLY A 24 -18.49 9.13 7.52
N LYS A 25 -19.61 8.80 6.87
CA LYS A 25 -20.50 7.71 7.31
C LYS A 25 -19.84 6.36 7.13
N CYS A 26 -19.16 6.16 6.01
CA CYS A 26 -18.36 4.96 5.77
C CYS A 26 -17.31 4.75 6.87
N ALA A 27 -16.58 5.80 7.25
CA ALA A 27 -15.62 5.74 8.34
C ALA A 27 -16.27 5.36 9.69
N GLN A 28 -17.45 5.93 10.00
CA GLN A 28 -18.21 5.58 11.19
C GLN A 28 -18.72 4.14 11.17
N GLU A 29 -19.24 3.66 10.04
CA GLU A 29 -19.68 2.26 9.86
C GLU A 29 -18.52 1.29 10.08
N LEU A 30 -17.37 1.56 9.47
CA LEU A 30 -16.18 0.72 9.60
C LEU A 30 -15.65 0.75 11.04
N ASN A 31 -15.55 1.93 11.66
CA ASN A 31 -15.10 2.07 13.04
C ASN A 31 -16.07 1.40 14.02
N SER A 32 -17.38 1.45 13.78
CA SER A 32 -18.37 0.74 14.60
C SER A 32 -18.26 -0.77 14.45
N LYS A 33 -17.91 -1.25 13.25
CA LYS A 33 -17.78 -2.69 12.96
C LYS A 33 -16.47 -3.29 13.46
N TYR A 34 -15.35 -2.58 13.31
CA TYR A 34 -14.02 -3.12 13.53
C TYR A 34 -13.26 -2.44 14.69
N GLY A 35 -13.83 -1.39 15.28
CA GLY A 35 -13.16 -0.61 16.32
C GLY A 35 -12.10 0.32 15.72
N ASP A 36 -10.93 0.37 16.36
CA ASP A 36 -9.83 1.24 15.94
C ASP A 36 -9.37 0.94 14.51
N MET A 37 -9.63 1.88 13.60
CA MET A 37 -9.28 1.78 12.19
C MET A 37 -7.77 1.78 11.92
N ALA A 38 -6.93 2.18 12.89
CA ALA A 38 -5.48 2.02 12.78
C ALA A 38 -5.05 0.54 12.65
N SER A 39 -5.92 -0.40 13.04
CA SER A 39 -5.74 -1.83 12.81
C SER A 39 -5.64 -2.20 11.32
N PHE A 40 -6.13 -1.36 10.40
CA PHE A 40 -6.02 -1.52 8.93
C PHE A 40 -4.94 -0.63 8.29
N SER A 41 -4.05 -0.04 9.10
CA SER A 41 -2.95 0.79 8.58
C SER A 41 -1.90 0.00 7.79
N THR A 42 -1.08 0.71 7.02
CA THR A 42 0.10 0.16 6.34
C THR A 42 1.09 -0.51 7.31
N THR A 43 1.21 0.02 8.53
CA THR A 43 2.06 -0.59 9.58
C THR A 43 1.50 -1.93 10.03
N SER A 44 0.18 -1.99 10.26
CA SER A 44 -0.48 -3.23 10.64
C SER A 44 -0.38 -4.27 9.51
N ALA A 45 -0.55 -3.85 8.26
CA ALA A 45 -0.33 -4.72 7.10
C ALA A 45 1.12 -5.22 6.98
N ALA A 46 2.12 -4.37 7.25
CA ALA A 46 3.53 -4.79 7.23
C ALA A 46 3.83 -5.81 8.33
N LYS A 47 3.23 -5.65 9.51
CA LYS A 47 3.32 -6.65 10.59
C LYS A 47 2.71 -8.01 10.19
N ASP A 48 1.60 -8.03 9.44
CA ASP A 48 1.07 -9.30 8.92
C ASP A 48 2.06 -10.00 8.01
N VAL A 49 2.74 -9.24 7.13
CA VAL A 49 3.74 -9.81 6.22
C VAL A 49 4.90 -10.39 7.01
N ALA A 50 5.42 -9.65 8.01
CA ALA A 50 6.47 -10.14 8.91
C ALA A 50 6.05 -11.43 9.64
N SER A 51 4.86 -11.45 10.25
CA SER A 51 4.33 -12.65 10.93
C SER A 51 4.13 -13.81 9.96
N PHE A 52 3.56 -13.56 8.78
CA PHE A 52 3.37 -14.59 7.76
C PHE A 52 4.71 -15.24 7.35
N MET A 53 5.76 -14.44 7.16
CA MET A 53 7.08 -14.96 6.84
C MET A 53 7.69 -15.76 8.00
N GLY A 54 7.61 -15.24 9.22
CA GLY A 54 8.11 -15.96 10.41
C GLY A 54 7.42 -17.31 10.65
N GLU A 55 6.15 -17.44 10.26
CA GLU A 55 5.37 -18.68 10.45
C GLU A 55 5.41 -19.64 9.25
N HIS A 56 5.65 -19.14 8.04
CA HIS A 56 5.44 -19.90 6.79
C HIS A 56 6.61 -19.90 5.82
N THR A 57 7.75 -19.28 6.15
CA THR A 57 8.98 -19.48 5.37
C THR A 57 9.50 -20.90 5.56
N ASN A 58 10.25 -21.38 4.57
CA ASN A 58 10.91 -22.68 4.60
C ASN A 58 12.35 -22.60 5.16
N GLY A 59 12.73 -21.48 5.78
CA GLY A 59 14.08 -21.23 6.28
C GLY A 59 15.11 -20.85 5.21
N GLU A 60 14.68 -20.68 3.95
CA GLU A 60 15.53 -20.17 2.86
C GLU A 60 15.45 -18.64 2.75
N ASP A 61 16.35 -18.07 1.96
CA ASP A 61 16.41 -16.64 1.65
C ASP A 61 15.06 -16.11 1.14
N THR A 62 14.49 -15.13 1.85
CA THR A 62 13.23 -14.50 1.45
C THR A 62 13.46 -13.13 0.83
N ILE A 63 12.98 -12.94 -0.40
CA ILE A 63 12.98 -11.64 -1.08
C ILE A 63 11.54 -11.11 -1.14
N VAL A 64 11.34 -9.87 -0.72
CA VAL A 64 10.04 -9.21 -0.79
C VAL A 64 9.97 -8.34 -2.04
N TYR A 65 8.99 -8.61 -2.90
CA TYR A 65 8.66 -7.76 -4.05
C TYR A 65 7.47 -6.86 -3.72
N GLY A 66 7.63 -5.55 -3.95
CA GLY A 66 6.58 -4.55 -3.82
C GLY A 66 6.44 -3.75 -5.10
N GLY A 67 5.22 -3.70 -5.66
CA GLY A 67 4.88 -2.86 -6.81
C GLY A 67 3.89 -1.76 -6.45
N SER A 68 4.08 -0.53 -6.94
CA SER A 68 3.16 0.59 -6.69
C SER A 68 2.94 0.83 -5.19
N TYR A 69 1.69 0.80 -4.69
CA TYR A 69 1.39 0.82 -3.24
C TYR A 69 2.24 -0.17 -2.42
N GLY A 70 2.58 -1.33 -3.00
CA GLY A 70 3.42 -2.33 -2.37
C GLY A 70 4.83 -1.83 -2.01
N THR A 71 5.33 -0.77 -2.65
CA THR A 71 6.62 -0.19 -2.29
C THR A 71 6.56 0.60 -0.99
N MET A 72 5.44 1.30 -0.73
CA MET A 72 5.21 1.99 0.56
C MET A 72 5.07 0.97 1.68
N LEU A 73 4.40 -0.16 1.41
CA LEU A 73 4.35 -1.27 2.35
C LEU A 73 5.74 -1.89 2.57
N GLY A 74 6.51 -2.10 1.50
CA GLY A 74 7.87 -2.60 1.55
C GLY A 74 8.79 -1.68 2.36
N GLU A 75 8.71 -0.36 2.16
CA GLU A 75 9.37 0.66 2.99
C GLU A 75 9.00 0.48 4.47
N ARG A 76 7.72 0.25 4.78
CA ARG A 76 7.31 0.03 6.16
C ARG A 76 7.83 -1.27 6.73
N LEU A 77 7.93 -2.32 5.92
CA LEU A 77 8.48 -3.61 6.31
C LEU A 77 10.00 -3.54 6.55
N ILE A 78 10.74 -2.78 5.75
CA ILE A 78 12.17 -2.48 5.98
C ILE A 78 12.36 -1.87 7.36
N HIS A 79 11.51 -0.91 7.76
CA HIS A 79 11.56 -0.33 9.11
C HIS A 79 11.25 -1.32 10.24
N LEU A 80 10.59 -2.44 9.96
CA LEU A 80 10.33 -3.50 10.94
C LEU A 80 11.46 -4.52 11.05
N ASP A 81 12.38 -4.54 10.07
CA ASP A 81 13.59 -5.38 10.03
C ASP A 81 13.32 -6.88 10.34
N PRO A 82 12.40 -7.55 9.62
CA PRO A 82 12.14 -8.96 9.82
C PRO A 82 13.37 -9.81 9.46
N PRO A 83 13.86 -10.69 10.35
CA PRO A 83 15.11 -11.42 10.15
C PRO A 83 15.06 -12.41 8.98
N GLU A 84 13.87 -12.81 8.53
CA GLU A 84 13.70 -13.74 7.41
C GLU A 84 14.01 -13.08 6.05
N VAL A 85 13.96 -11.75 5.95
CA VAL A 85 14.09 -11.05 4.67
C VAL A 85 15.55 -10.74 4.36
N THR A 86 16.03 -11.26 3.24
CA THR A 86 17.40 -11.06 2.75
C THR A 86 17.49 -10.02 1.64
N GLY A 87 16.35 -9.58 1.09
CA GLY A 87 16.32 -8.56 0.06
C GLY A 87 14.93 -8.00 -0.27
N TYR A 88 14.93 -6.85 -0.94
CA TYR A 88 13.72 -6.16 -1.39
C TYR A 88 13.85 -5.76 -2.86
N VAL A 89 12.76 -5.92 -3.61
CA VAL A 89 12.61 -5.37 -4.97
C VAL A 89 11.41 -4.44 -4.95
N LEU A 90 11.64 -3.15 -5.20
CA LEU A 90 10.61 -2.12 -5.18
C LEU A 90 10.45 -1.54 -6.59
N ASP A 91 9.28 -1.71 -7.20
CA ASP A 91 8.96 -1.31 -8.57
C ASP A 91 7.80 -0.30 -8.60
N GLY A 92 7.96 0.80 -9.35
CA GLY A 92 6.98 1.90 -9.40
C GLY A 92 6.78 2.56 -8.04
N ILE A 93 7.79 3.28 -7.56
CA ILE A 93 7.89 3.76 -6.17
C ILE A 93 6.73 4.70 -5.76
N ALA A 94 5.93 4.24 -4.81
CA ALA A 94 5.18 5.05 -3.85
C ALA A 94 5.95 5.09 -2.51
N MET A 95 6.16 6.28 -1.95
CA MET A 95 6.86 6.45 -0.67
C MET A 95 6.02 7.28 0.30
N SER A 96 6.12 6.97 1.59
CA SER A 96 5.38 7.69 2.64
C SER A 96 6.14 8.90 3.18
N SER A 97 7.46 8.97 2.97
CA SER A 97 8.31 10.05 3.45
C SER A 97 9.65 10.12 2.70
N GLY A 98 10.44 11.17 2.94
CA GLY A 98 11.86 11.21 2.55
C GLY A 98 12.21 11.99 1.28
N ALA A 99 11.27 12.20 0.36
CA ALA A 99 11.49 13.11 -0.76
C ALA A 99 11.28 14.58 -0.37
N ARG A 100 12.03 15.49 -1.01
CA ARG A 100 11.76 16.93 -0.94
C ARG A 100 10.36 17.20 -1.49
N THR A 101 9.68 18.23 -1.01
CA THR A 101 8.32 18.59 -1.50
C THR A 101 8.27 18.83 -3.01
N THR A 102 9.37 19.26 -3.62
CA THR A 102 9.50 19.44 -5.07
C THR A 102 9.65 18.13 -5.86
N GLU A 103 9.95 17.03 -5.19
CA GLU A 103 10.24 15.72 -5.78
C GLU A 103 9.34 14.61 -5.21
N PHE A 104 8.45 14.96 -4.29
CA PHE A 104 7.54 14.02 -3.68
C PHE A 104 6.48 13.61 -4.73
N PRO A 105 6.22 12.31 -4.91
CA PRO A 105 5.29 11.81 -5.92
C PRO A 105 3.84 12.03 -5.45
N TYR A 106 3.39 13.28 -5.46
CA TYR A 106 2.02 13.61 -5.14
C TYR A 106 1.10 13.01 -6.20
N TYR A 107 0.27 12.06 -5.80
CA TYR A 107 -0.76 11.48 -6.68
C TYR A 107 -1.73 12.51 -7.26
N SER A 108 -1.84 13.72 -6.68
CA SER A 108 -2.60 14.83 -7.28
C SER A 108 -1.98 15.37 -8.57
N ASN A 109 -0.69 15.11 -8.82
CA ASN A 109 0.02 15.52 -10.03
C ASN A 109 0.07 14.42 -11.09
N TRP A 110 -0.59 13.29 -10.86
CA TRP A 110 -0.49 12.09 -11.70
C TRP A 110 -0.76 12.38 -13.19
N ASP A 111 -1.76 13.19 -13.51
CA ASP A 111 -2.05 13.57 -14.90
C ASP A 111 -0.90 14.34 -15.56
N THR A 112 -0.22 15.20 -14.80
CA THR A 112 0.96 15.94 -15.27
C THR A 112 2.16 15.00 -15.43
N ASP A 113 2.42 14.16 -14.42
CA ASP A 113 3.58 13.27 -14.39
C ASP A 113 3.52 12.22 -15.51
N PHE A 114 2.32 11.74 -15.86
CA PHE A 114 2.10 10.80 -16.97
C PHE A 114 1.86 11.52 -18.31
N GLY A 115 1.80 12.85 -18.33
CA GLY A 115 1.60 13.64 -19.55
C GLY A 115 2.66 13.37 -20.62
N GLU A 116 3.92 13.19 -20.23
CA GLU A 116 5.00 12.85 -21.17
C GLU A 116 4.75 11.51 -21.88
N VAL A 117 4.20 10.52 -21.16
CA VAL A 117 3.87 9.22 -21.75
C VAL A 117 2.75 9.37 -22.78
N ALA A 118 1.74 10.20 -22.47
CA ALA A 118 0.65 10.51 -23.39
C ALA A 118 1.17 11.23 -24.64
N ASP A 119 2.02 12.24 -24.49
CA ASP A 119 2.61 12.98 -25.60
C ASP A 119 3.42 12.05 -26.53
N ARG A 120 4.27 11.19 -25.95
CA ARG A 120 5.04 10.19 -26.70
C ARG A 120 4.14 9.21 -27.44
N PHE A 121 3.06 8.77 -26.82
CA PHE A 121 2.09 7.87 -27.45
C PHE A 121 1.39 8.54 -28.64
N LEU A 122 0.92 9.78 -28.47
CA LEU A 122 0.24 10.53 -29.52
C LEU A 122 1.16 10.90 -30.69
N ALA A 123 2.46 11.10 -30.45
CA ALA A 123 3.43 11.34 -31.51
C ALA A 123 3.68 10.12 -32.42
N MET A 124 3.23 8.92 -32.04
CA MET A 124 3.30 7.72 -32.87
C MET A 124 2.04 7.49 -33.72
N CYS A 125 1.00 8.30 -33.55
CA CYS A 125 -0.24 8.27 -34.34
C CYS A 125 -0.12 9.12 -35.61
#